data_AF-A0A9D4BMM2-F1
#
_entry.id   AF-A0A9D4BMM2-F1
#
_cell.length_a   1.000
_cell.length_b   1.000
_cell.length_c   1.000
_cell.angle_alpha   90.00
_cell.angle_beta   90.00
_cell.angle_gamma   90.00
#
_symmetry.space_group_name_H-M   'P 1'
#
loop_
_entity.id
_entity.type
_entity.pdbx_description
1 polymer ?
#
loop_
_entity_poly.entity_id
_entity_poly.type
_entity_poly.pdbx_seq_one_letter_code
_entity_poly.pdbx_strand_id
1 'polypeptide(L)'
;MRSGSSLTGDILQQANGAFYVYEPFHMLQYAMEANNSTILDLTNGSKRFPPYDFAEEAVQELYDWLTCDVISLPTMALKDGFMNIGLKSRIFPLCLTEKIKTLNESDAIKMCAKQLQTVCTESSFRIVKTIRLEMSSVTHLLGMFPNLKIVHLVRDPRATLVSQAYVGMCSGKHGGMLQCANNLCKRVENDILEKERIMSELPGRIFPVVYEDIAREPIETAKKLFDFIGADFTEEAKEYIFNITKAGQEDNCAICTTRSNSTKHIDAWKTEMKTTLLNVVQERCNYVLRRYNYTILPYES
;
A
#
# COMPACT_ATOMS: atom_id res chain seq x y z
N MET A 1 -5.56 6.00 0.46
CA MET A 1 -6.19 5.32 1.61
C MET A 1 -5.22 5.29 2.79
N ARG A 2 -5.65 5.56 4.03
CA ARG A 2 -4.80 5.55 5.26
C ARG A 2 -5.21 4.39 6.18
N SER A 3 -5.01 3.14 5.73
CA SER A 3 -5.48 1.90 6.38
C SER A 3 -4.39 1.11 7.14
N GLY A 4 -3.18 1.67 7.33
CA GLY A 4 -2.07 0.96 7.97
C GLY A 4 -1.30 0.02 7.03
N SER A 5 -1.42 0.22 5.71
CA SER A 5 -0.70 -0.56 4.70
C SER A 5 0.81 -0.45 4.80
N SER A 6 1.34 0.69 5.24
CA SER A 6 2.78 0.82 5.50
C SER A 6 3.24 -0.10 6.63
N LEU A 7 2.52 -0.13 7.76
CA LEU A 7 2.82 -1.03 8.88
C LEU A 7 2.72 -2.50 8.46
N THR A 8 1.65 -2.84 7.72
CA THR A 8 1.45 -4.21 7.23
C THR A 8 2.56 -4.65 6.27
N GLY A 9 2.98 -3.77 5.36
CA GLY A 9 4.10 -4.05 4.46
C GLY A 9 5.43 -4.19 5.20
N ASP A 10 5.67 -3.37 6.22
CA ASP A 10 6.87 -3.46 7.07
C ASP A 10 6.92 -4.74 7.90
N ILE A 11 5.76 -5.23 8.35
CA ILE A 11 5.61 -6.55 9.00
C ILE A 11 5.96 -7.66 8.00
N LEU A 12 5.32 -7.65 6.82
CA LEU A 12 5.45 -8.71 5.83
C LEU A 12 6.86 -8.77 5.19
N GLN A 13 7.56 -7.64 5.09
CA GLN A 13 8.93 -7.65 4.56
C GLN A 13 9.95 -8.34 5.50
N GLN A 14 9.57 -8.65 6.75
CA GLN A 14 10.40 -9.44 7.66
C GLN A 14 10.36 -10.94 7.35
N ALA A 15 9.46 -11.40 6.48
CA ALA A 15 9.44 -12.80 6.05
C ALA A 15 10.78 -13.17 5.38
N ASN A 16 11.35 -14.32 5.75
CA ASN A 16 12.59 -14.78 5.14
C ASN A 16 12.40 -14.96 3.62
N GLY A 17 13.34 -14.43 2.84
CA GLY A 17 13.23 -14.43 1.39
C GLY A 17 12.22 -13.42 0.81
N ALA A 18 11.73 -12.43 1.56
CA ALA A 18 10.85 -11.39 1.02
C ALA A 18 11.60 -10.38 0.14
N PHE A 19 11.05 -10.14 -1.05
CA PHE A 19 11.34 -8.99 -1.91
C PHE A 19 10.15 -8.03 -1.83
N TYR A 20 10.37 -6.86 -1.24
CA TYR A 20 9.32 -5.89 -0.95
C TYR A 20 9.49 -4.60 -1.75
N VAL A 21 8.40 -4.13 -2.38
CA VAL A 21 8.33 -2.87 -3.13
C VAL A 21 7.22 -1.99 -2.55
N TYR A 22 7.58 -0.77 -2.18
CA TYR A 22 6.70 0.20 -1.54
C TYR A 22 6.16 1.21 -2.55
N GLU A 23 4.83 1.23 -2.76
CA GLU A 23 4.13 2.23 -3.59
C GLU A 23 4.74 2.47 -4.99
N PRO A 24 4.96 1.42 -5.81
CA PRO A 24 5.67 1.56 -7.09
C PRO A 24 4.99 2.54 -8.06
N PHE A 25 3.66 2.65 -8.03
CA PHE A 25 2.89 3.53 -8.92
C PHE A 25 2.86 5.00 -8.49
N HIS A 26 3.65 5.39 -7.49
CA HIS A 26 3.65 6.76 -6.98
C HIS A 26 4.09 7.76 -8.05
N MET A 27 5.23 7.52 -8.69
CA MET A 27 5.71 8.38 -9.77
C MET A 27 4.80 8.31 -11.00
N LEU A 28 4.22 7.15 -11.31
CA LEU A 28 3.26 7.01 -12.40
C LEU A 28 2.04 7.90 -12.17
N GLN A 29 1.42 7.83 -10.99
CA GLN A 29 0.28 8.67 -10.65
C GLN A 29 0.65 10.16 -10.72
N TYR A 30 1.79 10.54 -10.16
CA TYR A 30 2.27 11.92 -10.18
C TYR A 30 2.47 12.44 -11.62
N ALA A 31 3.12 11.63 -12.47
CA ALA A 31 3.35 11.96 -13.87
C ALA A 31 2.04 12.16 -14.63
N MET A 32 1.06 11.28 -14.42
CA MET A 32 -0.25 11.35 -15.10
C MET A 32 -1.11 12.51 -14.61
N GLU A 33 -1.08 12.81 -13.30
CA GLU A 33 -1.78 13.97 -12.72
C GLU A 33 -1.18 15.30 -13.21
N ALA A 34 0.14 15.34 -13.43
CA ALA A 34 0.84 16.54 -13.94
C ALA A 34 0.68 16.72 -15.45
N ASN A 35 0.83 15.65 -16.23
CA ASN A 35 0.72 15.66 -17.69
C ASN A 35 0.35 14.27 -18.22
N ASN A 36 -0.89 14.13 -18.73
CA ASN A 36 -1.40 12.90 -19.33
C ASN A 36 -0.67 12.48 -20.63
N SER A 37 0.21 13.32 -21.17
CA SER A 37 1.01 13.06 -22.36
C SER A 37 2.48 12.72 -22.03
N THR A 38 2.77 12.33 -20.79
CA THR A 38 4.13 11.94 -20.38
C THR A 38 4.55 10.66 -21.08
N ILE A 39 5.72 10.69 -21.73
CA ILE A 39 6.36 9.50 -22.30
C ILE A 39 7.05 8.74 -21.16
N LEU A 40 6.79 7.43 -21.06
CA LEU A 40 7.42 6.58 -20.05
C LEU A 40 8.70 5.96 -20.63
N ASP A 41 9.85 6.38 -20.13
CA ASP A 41 11.14 5.76 -20.45
C ASP A 41 11.31 4.46 -19.66
N LEU A 42 11.39 3.32 -20.36
CA LEU A 42 11.58 2.01 -19.75
C LEU A 42 13.07 1.73 -19.52
N THR A 43 13.32 0.85 -18.55
CA THR A 43 14.69 0.52 -18.11
C THR A 43 15.53 -0.15 -19.20
N ASN A 44 14.90 -0.90 -20.12
CA ASN A 44 15.56 -1.48 -21.29
C ASN A 44 15.94 -0.42 -22.37
N GLY A 45 15.50 0.83 -22.23
CA GLY A 45 15.73 1.94 -23.15
C GLY A 45 14.63 2.16 -24.19
N SER A 46 13.60 1.31 -24.21
CA SER A 46 12.39 1.54 -24.99
C SER A 46 11.49 2.59 -24.31
N LYS A 47 10.45 3.04 -25.02
CA LYS A 47 9.54 4.08 -24.55
C LYS A 47 8.10 3.62 -24.73
N ARG A 48 7.24 3.99 -23.78
CA ARG A 48 5.79 3.92 -23.92
C ARG A 48 5.25 5.34 -24.19
N PHE A 49 4.60 5.54 -25.34
CA PHE A 49 3.93 6.76 -25.79
C PHE A 49 2.40 6.84 -25.49
N PRO A 50 1.90 7.95 -24.90
CA PRO A 50 0.48 8.14 -24.58
C PRO A 50 -0.44 8.05 -25.81
N PRO A 51 -1.77 7.85 -25.63
CA PRO A 51 -2.51 7.87 -24.37
C PRO A 51 -2.47 6.53 -23.62
N TYR A 52 -2.54 6.62 -22.28
CA TYR A 52 -2.60 5.48 -21.38
C TYR A 52 -3.66 5.67 -20.31
N ASP A 53 -4.31 4.56 -19.92
CA ASP A 53 -5.10 4.51 -18.68
C ASP A 53 -4.20 4.19 -17.49
N PHE A 54 -4.42 4.86 -16.35
CA PHE A 54 -3.59 4.68 -15.16
C PHE A 54 -3.70 3.26 -14.61
N ALA A 55 -4.91 2.70 -14.57
CA ALA A 55 -5.11 1.36 -14.04
C ALA A 55 -4.46 0.32 -14.95
N GLU A 56 -4.52 0.49 -16.27
CA GLU A 56 -3.83 -0.39 -17.23
C GLU A 56 -2.31 -0.37 -17.03
N GLU A 57 -1.68 0.81 -16.99
CA GLU A 57 -0.23 0.91 -16.78
C GLU A 57 0.21 0.42 -15.39
N ALA A 58 -0.58 0.72 -14.35
CA ALA A 58 -0.28 0.24 -13.01
C ALA A 58 -0.46 -1.29 -12.89
N VAL A 59 -1.40 -1.90 -13.62
CA VAL A 59 -1.54 -3.36 -13.70
C VAL A 59 -0.37 -3.99 -14.46
N GLN A 60 0.09 -3.37 -15.56
CA GLN A 60 1.28 -3.83 -16.28
C GLN A 60 2.53 -3.73 -15.40
N GLU A 61 2.72 -2.60 -14.70
CA GLU A 61 3.85 -2.43 -13.79
C GLU A 61 3.77 -3.43 -12.61
N LEU A 62 2.57 -3.72 -12.10
CA LEU A 62 2.36 -4.77 -11.09
C LEU A 62 2.76 -6.15 -11.63
N TYR A 63 2.40 -6.47 -12.86
CA TYR A 63 2.81 -7.70 -13.53
C TYR A 63 4.34 -7.79 -13.65
N ASP A 64 5.00 -6.71 -14.08
CA ASP A 64 6.45 -6.64 -14.24
C ASP A 64 7.15 -6.84 -12.88
N TRP A 65 6.66 -6.22 -11.81
CA TRP A 65 7.17 -6.44 -10.45
C TRP A 65 6.96 -7.88 -9.95
N LEU A 66 5.78 -8.47 -10.18
CA LEU A 66 5.46 -9.83 -9.72
C LEU A 66 6.18 -10.93 -10.52
N THR A 67 6.58 -10.64 -11.76
CA THR A 67 7.39 -11.53 -12.60
C THR A 67 8.89 -11.25 -12.51
N CYS A 68 9.29 -10.22 -11.76
CA CYS A 68 10.66 -9.70 -11.72
C CYS A 68 11.20 -9.24 -13.08
N ASP A 69 10.35 -8.80 -14.01
CA ASP A 69 10.80 -8.18 -15.26
C ASP A 69 11.18 -6.71 -15.05
N VAL A 70 12.22 -6.50 -14.24
CA VAL A 70 12.65 -5.16 -13.79
C VAL A 70 13.09 -4.29 -14.98
N ILE A 71 13.59 -4.89 -16.05
CA ILE A 71 14.02 -4.16 -17.25
C ILE A 71 12.86 -3.58 -18.06
N SER A 72 11.63 -4.09 -17.89
CA SER A 72 10.42 -3.56 -18.52
C SER A 72 9.75 -2.46 -17.70
N LEU A 73 10.19 -2.24 -16.46
CA LEU A 73 9.62 -1.21 -15.59
C LEU A 73 9.97 0.22 -16.07
N PRO A 74 9.06 1.18 -15.87
CA PRO A 74 9.36 2.60 -16.02
C PRO A 74 10.54 3.01 -15.12
N THR A 75 11.51 3.72 -15.71
CA THR A 75 12.70 4.19 -15.00
C THR A 75 12.35 5.06 -13.79
N MET A 76 11.23 5.81 -13.87
CA MET A 76 10.75 6.65 -12.78
C MET A 76 10.35 5.85 -11.53
N ALA A 77 9.82 4.63 -11.69
CA ALA A 77 9.47 3.78 -10.56
C ALA A 77 10.72 3.32 -9.80
N LEU A 78 11.79 2.99 -10.54
CA LEU A 78 13.08 2.60 -9.95
C LEU A 78 13.83 3.76 -9.29
N LYS A 79 13.64 4.99 -9.78
CA LYS A 79 14.24 6.21 -9.21
C LYS A 79 13.42 6.83 -8.09
N ASP A 80 12.24 6.29 -7.78
CA ASP A 80 11.43 6.78 -6.67
C ASP A 80 12.19 6.62 -5.35
N GLY A 81 12.13 7.65 -4.50
CA GLY A 81 12.68 7.61 -3.15
C GLY A 81 12.11 6.47 -2.31
N PHE A 82 10.90 6.00 -2.60
CA PHE A 82 10.27 4.85 -1.95
C PHE A 82 11.01 3.53 -2.14
N MET A 83 11.88 3.41 -3.14
CA MET A 83 12.74 2.24 -3.29
C MET A 83 13.67 2.01 -2.08
N ASN A 84 13.96 3.06 -1.30
CA ASN A 84 14.77 2.96 -0.08
C ASN A 84 14.04 2.30 1.11
N ILE A 85 12.72 2.15 1.05
CA ILE A 85 11.93 1.59 2.16
C ILE A 85 12.08 0.07 2.24
N GLY A 86 12.12 -0.63 1.10
CA GLY A 86 12.27 -2.07 1.10
C GLY A 86 13.70 -2.53 1.36
N LEU A 87 13.86 -3.49 2.27
CA LEU A 87 15.17 -4.03 2.65
C LEU A 87 15.98 -4.55 1.47
N LYS A 88 15.32 -5.18 0.49
CA LYS A 88 15.94 -5.68 -0.75
C LYS A 88 15.82 -4.70 -1.91
N SER A 89 14.71 -3.96 -2.05
CA SER A 89 14.54 -3.01 -3.16
C SER A 89 15.56 -1.86 -3.13
N ARG A 90 16.01 -1.46 -1.93
CA ARG A 90 17.00 -0.38 -1.73
C ARG A 90 18.37 -0.65 -2.38
N ILE A 91 18.65 -1.89 -2.81
CA ILE A 91 19.86 -2.20 -3.58
C ILE A 91 19.97 -1.39 -4.86
N PHE A 92 18.85 -1.08 -5.52
CA PHE A 92 18.86 -0.31 -6.76
C PHE A 92 19.36 1.13 -6.56
N PRO A 93 18.77 1.96 -5.68
CA PRO A 93 19.28 3.32 -5.48
C PRO A 93 20.71 3.34 -4.92
N LEU A 94 21.12 2.36 -4.12
CA LEU A 94 22.50 2.22 -3.65
C LEU A 94 23.47 1.94 -4.80
N CYS A 95 23.13 0.98 -5.66
CA CYS A 95 23.91 0.67 -6.86
C CYS A 95 23.98 1.90 -7.78
N LEU A 96 22.84 2.53 -8.07
CA LEU A 96 22.77 3.66 -9.00
C LEU A 96 23.68 4.81 -8.52
N THR A 97 23.63 5.15 -7.24
CA THR A 97 24.48 6.19 -6.62
C THR A 97 25.97 5.93 -6.79
N GLU A 98 26.41 4.67 -6.77
CA GLU A 98 27.81 4.30 -6.97
C GLU A 98 28.19 4.31 -8.45
N LYS A 99 27.33 3.78 -9.32
CA LYS A 99 27.65 3.51 -10.72
C LYS A 99 27.60 4.73 -11.62
N ILE A 100 26.76 5.73 -11.32
CA ILE A 100 26.77 7.01 -12.05
C ILE A 100 28.09 7.78 -11.95
N LYS A 101 28.99 7.40 -11.02
CA LYS A 101 30.34 8.00 -10.91
C LYS A 101 31.30 7.50 -11.99
N THR A 102 31.01 6.36 -12.61
CA THR A 102 31.92 5.67 -13.54
C THR A 102 31.27 5.34 -14.89
N LEU A 103 29.94 5.20 -14.93
CA LEU A 103 29.15 4.91 -16.12
C LEU A 103 28.25 6.10 -16.46
N ASN A 104 27.83 6.18 -17.73
CA ASN A 104 26.69 7.04 -18.06
C ASN A 104 25.42 6.51 -17.38
N GLU A 105 24.45 7.40 -17.20
CA GLU A 105 23.25 7.10 -16.42
C GLU A 105 22.43 5.93 -16.98
N SER A 106 22.32 5.80 -18.31
CA SER A 106 21.55 4.70 -18.93
C SER A 106 22.17 3.34 -18.65
N ASP A 107 23.49 3.22 -18.78
CA ASP A 107 24.21 1.98 -18.50
C ASP A 107 24.20 1.64 -17.02
N ALA A 108 24.33 2.65 -16.14
CA ALA A 108 24.20 2.47 -14.70
C ALA A 108 22.81 1.93 -14.31
N ILE A 109 21.74 2.51 -14.84
CA ILE A 109 20.36 2.07 -14.60
C ILE A 109 20.16 0.63 -15.04
N LYS A 110 20.57 0.28 -16.28
CA LYS A 110 20.42 -1.08 -16.81
C LYS A 110 21.17 -2.11 -15.96
N MET A 111 22.39 -1.78 -15.53
CA MET A 111 23.19 -2.69 -14.70
C MET A 111 22.57 -2.88 -13.32
N CYS A 112 22.17 -1.80 -12.65
CA CYS A 112 21.54 -1.87 -11.33
C CYS A 112 20.16 -2.53 -11.36
N ALA A 113 19.40 -2.36 -12.45
CA ALA A 113 18.13 -3.04 -12.66
C ALA A 113 18.31 -4.55 -12.82
N LYS A 114 19.33 -5.01 -13.56
CA LYS A 114 19.67 -6.43 -13.66
C LYS A 114 20.06 -7.01 -12.29
N GLN A 115 20.81 -6.26 -11.49
CA GLN A 115 21.15 -6.68 -10.13
C GLN A 115 19.88 -6.81 -9.25
N LEU A 116 18.97 -5.84 -9.31
CA LEU A 116 17.70 -5.88 -8.60
C LEU A 116 16.83 -7.06 -9.07
N GLN A 117 16.81 -7.34 -10.37
CA GLN A 117 16.09 -8.46 -10.98
C GLN A 117 16.60 -9.81 -10.45
N THR A 118 17.91 -9.99 -10.31
CA THR A 118 18.49 -11.18 -9.68
C THR A 118 17.97 -11.35 -8.25
N VAL A 119 18.05 -10.29 -7.43
CA VAL A 119 17.58 -10.32 -6.04
C VAL A 119 16.08 -10.61 -5.93
N CYS A 120 15.27 -10.04 -6.84
CA CYS A 120 13.83 -10.33 -6.93
C CYS A 120 13.58 -11.80 -7.30
N THR A 121 14.33 -12.32 -8.28
CA THR A 121 14.16 -13.69 -8.78
C THR A 121 14.52 -14.75 -7.74
N GLU A 122 15.62 -14.52 -7.01
CA GLU A 122 16.10 -15.38 -5.92
C GLU A 122 15.23 -15.32 -4.65
N SER A 123 14.30 -14.37 -4.57
CA SER A 123 13.40 -14.21 -3.43
C SER A 123 12.19 -15.14 -3.52
N SER A 124 11.85 -15.76 -2.39
CA SER A 124 10.71 -16.67 -2.26
C SER A 124 9.38 -15.94 -2.35
N PHE A 125 9.31 -14.72 -1.82
CA PHE A 125 8.09 -13.90 -1.79
C PHE A 125 8.31 -12.58 -2.51
N ARG A 126 7.34 -12.16 -3.32
CA ARG A 126 7.30 -10.85 -3.97
C ARG A 126 6.11 -10.10 -3.41
N ILE A 127 6.37 -9.01 -2.71
CA ILE A 127 5.38 -8.28 -1.92
C ILE A 127 5.32 -6.86 -2.45
N VAL A 128 4.18 -6.48 -2.99
CA VAL A 128 3.93 -5.13 -3.48
C VAL A 128 2.88 -4.48 -2.61
N LYS A 129 3.24 -3.35 -2.00
CA LYS A 129 2.29 -2.51 -1.24
C LYS A 129 1.86 -1.33 -2.10
N THR A 130 0.56 -1.12 -2.24
CA THR A 130 0.00 0.05 -2.94
C THR A 130 -1.33 0.47 -2.33
N ILE A 131 -1.64 1.76 -2.41
CA ILE A 131 -2.97 2.32 -2.12
C ILE A 131 -3.61 2.99 -3.35
N ARG A 132 -3.00 2.82 -4.54
CA ARG A 132 -3.33 3.56 -5.76
C ARG A 132 -4.23 2.79 -6.71
N LEU A 133 -4.33 1.47 -6.52
CA LEU A 133 -5.23 0.59 -7.27
C LEU A 133 -6.53 0.32 -6.50
N GLU A 134 -7.62 0.17 -7.23
CA GLU A 134 -8.88 -0.40 -6.72
C GLU A 134 -8.81 -1.93 -6.79
N MET A 135 -9.61 -2.62 -5.97
CA MET A 135 -9.62 -4.09 -5.95
C MET A 135 -9.97 -4.67 -7.32
N SER A 136 -10.89 -4.01 -8.04
CA SER A 136 -11.32 -4.37 -9.40
C SER A 136 -10.16 -4.47 -10.38
N SER A 137 -9.18 -3.56 -10.33
CA SER A 137 -8.00 -3.56 -11.21
C SER A 137 -7.11 -4.79 -11.01
N VAL A 138 -7.08 -5.34 -9.79
CA VAL A 138 -6.22 -6.49 -9.43
C VAL A 138 -6.91 -7.83 -9.71
N THR A 139 -8.24 -7.85 -9.90
CA THR A 139 -9.00 -9.09 -10.16
C THR A 139 -8.49 -9.85 -11.38
N HIS A 140 -8.10 -9.15 -12.44
CA HIS A 140 -7.53 -9.76 -13.65
C HIS A 140 -6.22 -10.52 -13.37
N LEU A 141 -5.42 -10.05 -12.43
CA LEU A 141 -4.15 -10.67 -12.07
C LEU A 141 -4.34 -11.99 -11.32
N LEU A 142 -5.47 -12.20 -10.64
CA LEU A 142 -5.75 -13.46 -9.94
C LEU A 142 -5.84 -14.65 -10.89
N GLY A 143 -6.28 -14.42 -12.13
CA GLY A 143 -6.31 -15.44 -13.19
C GLY A 143 -4.94 -15.69 -13.83
N MET A 144 -4.09 -14.67 -13.91
CA MET A 144 -2.75 -14.78 -14.49
C MET A 144 -1.75 -15.43 -13.52
N PHE A 145 -1.90 -15.16 -12.22
CA PHE A 145 -1.00 -15.64 -11.18
C PHE A 145 -1.73 -16.59 -10.23
N PRO A 146 -1.58 -17.92 -10.37
CA PRO A 146 -2.31 -18.89 -9.54
C PRO A 146 -1.95 -18.82 -8.06
N ASN A 147 -0.76 -18.29 -7.73
CA ASN A 147 -0.28 -18.15 -6.35
C ASN A 147 -0.41 -16.72 -5.80
N LEU A 148 -0.99 -15.78 -6.55
CA LEU A 148 -1.14 -14.40 -6.08
C LEU A 148 -2.09 -14.33 -4.89
N LYS A 149 -1.63 -13.78 -3.77
CA LYS A 149 -2.42 -13.55 -2.57
C LYS A 149 -2.62 -12.06 -2.36
N ILE A 150 -3.82 -11.66 -1.93
CA ILE A 150 -4.19 -10.27 -1.67
C ILE A 150 -4.41 -10.08 -0.18
N VAL A 151 -3.73 -9.12 0.45
CA VAL A 151 -4.05 -8.64 1.79
C VAL A 151 -4.87 -7.36 1.65
N HIS A 152 -6.16 -7.42 2.00
CA HIS A 152 -7.09 -6.29 1.86
C HIS A 152 -7.29 -5.58 3.20
N LEU A 153 -6.73 -4.38 3.32
CA LEU A 153 -6.77 -3.61 4.56
C LEU A 153 -7.96 -2.65 4.61
N VAL A 154 -8.76 -2.77 5.66
CA VAL A 154 -9.86 -1.85 5.97
C VAL A 154 -9.62 -1.19 7.31
N ARG A 155 -10.02 0.07 7.43
CA ARG A 155 -9.97 0.87 8.66
C ARG A 155 -11.27 1.61 8.81
N ASP A 156 -11.63 1.98 10.04
CA ASP A 156 -12.79 2.84 10.29
C ASP A 156 -12.73 4.08 9.36
N PRO A 157 -13.75 4.31 8.52
CA PRO A 157 -13.75 5.42 7.58
C PRO A 157 -13.68 6.78 8.30
N ARG A 158 -14.19 6.89 9.53
CA ARG A 158 -14.10 8.12 10.35
C ARG A 158 -12.66 8.41 10.73
N ALA A 159 -11.94 7.40 11.23
CA ALA A 159 -10.52 7.50 11.54
C ALA A 159 -9.67 7.80 10.31
N THR A 160 -10.02 7.16 9.18
CA THR A 160 -9.33 7.37 7.90
C THR A 160 -9.48 8.81 7.41
N LEU A 161 -10.70 9.35 7.44
CA LEU A 161 -11.01 10.70 6.98
C LEU A 161 -10.33 11.77 7.83
N VAL A 162 -10.32 11.63 9.16
CA VAL A 162 -9.57 12.53 10.06
C VAL A 162 -8.08 12.49 9.71
N SER A 163 -7.52 11.29 9.52
CA SER A 163 -6.13 11.14 9.14
C SER A 163 -5.79 11.76 7.78
N GLN A 164 -6.69 11.67 6.80
CA GLN A 164 -6.55 12.29 5.49
C GLN A 164 -6.66 13.82 5.56
N ALA A 165 -7.60 14.34 6.36
CA ALA A 165 -7.77 15.77 6.58
C ALA A 165 -6.53 16.39 7.22
N TYR A 166 -5.92 15.72 8.21
CA TYR A 166 -4.69 16.18 8.87
C TYR A 166 -3.53 16.40 7.91
N VAL A 167 -3.41 15.57 6.85
CA VAL A 167 -2.36 15.70 5.82
C VAL A 167 -2.82 16.48 4.58
N GLY A 168 -3.94 17.20 4.66
CA GLY A 168 -4.42 18.08 3.60
C GLY A 168 -5.15 17.40 2.43
N MET A 169 -5.33 16.07 2.45
CA MET A 169 -6.00 15.33 1.37
C MET A 169 -7.49 15.66 1.23
N CYS A 170 -8.13 16.14 2.30
CA CYS A 170 -9.53 16.56 2.30
C CYS A 170 -9.69 18.10 2.36
N SER A 171 -8.69 18.86 1.88
CA SER A 171 -8.75 20.32 1.84
C SER A 171 -9.80 20.83 0.82
N GLY A 172 -10.14 22.12 0.89
CA GLY A 172 -11.09 22.74 -0.05
C GLY A 172 -10.72 22.57 -1.53
N LYS A 173 -9.40 22.52 -1.84
CA LYS A 173 -8.89 22.24 -3.19
C LYS A 173 -9.31 20.85 -3.71
N HIS A 174 -9.58 19.90 -2.81
CA HIS A 174 -10.01 18.54 -3.11
C HIS A 174 -11.53 18.33 -2.89
N GLY A 175 -12.33 19.40 -2.90
CA GLY A 175 -13.77 19.34 -2.66
C GLY A 175 -14.16 19.24 -1.19
N GLY A 176 -13.20 19.40 -0.28
CA GLY A 176 -13.44 19.37 1.15
C GLY A 176 -13.83 18.01 1.70
N MET A 177 -14.28 18.02 2.95
CA MET A 177 -14.50 16.79 3.71
C MET A 177 -15.64 15.91 3.18
N LEU A 178 -16.69 16.53 2.63
CA LEU A 178 -17.85 15.81 2.07
C LEU A 178 -17.48 15.03 0.81
N GLN A 179 -16.74 15.64 -0.12
CA GLN A 179 -16.24 14.94 -1.29
C GLN A 179 -15.24 13.84 -0.91
N CYS A 180 -14.37 14.10 0.07
CA CYS A 180 -13.43 13.12 0.58
C CYS A 180 -14.16 11.88 1.15
N ALA A 181 -15.22 12.09 1.95
CA ALA A 181 -16.04 11.02 2.51
C ALA A 181 -16.76 10.23 1.40
N ASN A 182 -17.33 10.93 0.41
CA ASN A 182 -17.98 10.30 -0.74
C ASN A 182 -17.02 9.40 -1.53
N ASN A 183 -15.84 9.92 -1.87
CA ASN A 183 -14.83 9.19 -2.63
C ASN A 183 -14.29 7.99 -1.84
N LEU A 184 -13.96 8.18 -0.56
CA LEU A 184 -13.46 7.11 0.29
C LEU A 184 -14.49 5.98 0.42
N CYS A 185 -15.72 6.31 0.80
CA CYS A 185 -16.71 5.29 1.13
C CYS A 185 -17.24 4.59 -0.11
N LYS A 186 -17.35 5.28 -1.26
CA LYS A 186 -17.62 4.63 -2.56
C LYS A 186 -16.55 3.60 -2.89
N ARG A 187 -15.28 3.98 -2.74
CA ARG A 187 -14.15 3.10 -3.06
C ARG A 187 -14.13 1.88 -2.13
N VAL A 188 -14.24 2.09 -0.82
CA VAL A 188 -14.23 0.99 0.15
C VAL A 188 -15.45 0.08 -0.03
N GLU A 189 -16.64 0.62 -0.34
CA GLU A 189 -17.82 -0.16 -0.71
C GLU A 189 -17.54 -1.10 -1.89
N ASN A 190 -16.98 -0.57 -2.98
CA ASN A 190 -16.63 -1.38 -4.15
C ASN A 190 -15.57 -2.43 -3.82
N ASP A 191 -14.52 -2.06 -3.09
CA ASP A 191 -13.44 -2.97 -2.69
C ASP A 191 -13.96 -4.11 -1.78
N ILE A 192 -14.96 -3.84 -0.93
CA ILE A 192 -15.65 -4.85 -0.11
C ILE A 192 -16.38 -5.85 -0.99
N LEU A 193 -17.18 -5.36 -1.95
CA LEU A 193 -17.97 -6.21 -2.85
C LEU A 193 -17.06 -7.14 -3.66
N GLU A 194 -15.99 -6.59 -4.26
CA GLU A 194 -15.00 -7.39 -4.99
C GLU A 194 -14.29 -8.39 -4.08
N LYS A 195 -13.90 -7.98 -2.86
CA LYS A 195 -13.30 -8.89 -1.88
C LYS A 195 -14.24 -10.07 -1.58
N GLU A 196 -15.53 -9.84 -1.40
CA GLU A 196 -16.51 -10.91 -1.11
C GLU A 196 -16.68 -11.86 -2.27
N ARG A 197 -16.72 -11.31 -3.49
CA ARG A 197 -16.74 -12.10 -4.72
C ARG A 197 -15.49 -12.98 -4.84
N ILE A 198 -14.30 -12.40 -4.65
CA ILE A 198 -13.02 -13.15 -4.67
C ILE A 198 -12.99 -14.23 -3.59
N MET A 199 -13.45 -13.94 -2.36
CA MET A 199 -13.50 -14.94 -1.28
C MET A 199 -14.40 -16.12 -1.63
N SER A 200 -15.51 -15.87 -2.35
CA SER A 200 -16.45 -16.91 -2.78
C SER A 200 -15.91 -17.73 -3.96
N GLU A 201 -15.31 -17.09 -4.95
CA GLU A 201 -14.86 -17.74 -6.19
C GLU A 201 -13.46 -18.38 -6.06
N LEU A 202 -12.59 -17.78 -5.24
CA LEU A 202 -11.18 -18.14 -5.10
C LEU A 202 -10.77 -18.23 -3.61
N PRO A 203 -11.23 -19.27 -2.89
CA PRO A 203 -10.94 -19.43 -1.46
C PRO A 203 -9.43 -19.43 -1.16
N GLY A 204 -9.03 -18.74 -0.09
CA GLY A 204 -7.63 -18.66 0.34
C GLY A 204 -6.75 -17.71 -0.48
N ARG A 205 -7.31 -16.96 -1.44
CA ARG A 205 -6.56 -15.98 -2.25
C ARG A 205 -6.58 -14.57 -1.71
N ILE A 206 -7.49 -14.26 -0.77
CA ILE A 206 -7.60 -12.93 -0.16
C ILE A 206 -7.75 -13.04 1.36
N PHE A 207 -7.05 -12.18 2.08
CA PHE A 207 -7.10 -12.06 3.53
C PHE A 207 -7.50 -10.64 3.93
N PRO A 208 -8.74 -10.42 4.40
CA PRO A 208 -9.15 -9.12 4.91
C PRO A 208 -8.52 -8.86 6.27
N VAL A 209 -8.01 -7.66 6.46
CA VAL A 209 -7.39 -7.23 7.72
C VAL A 209 -7.96 -5.90 8.15
N VAL A 210 -8.46 -5.87 9.39
CA VAL A 210 -8.96 -4.66 10.01
C VAL A 210 -7.79 -3.97 10.71
N TYR A 211 -7.55 -2.70 10.40
CA TYR A 211 -6.44 -1.92 10.95
C TYR A 211 -6.42 -1.95 12.48
N GLU A 212 -7.60 -1.88 13.09
CA GLU A 212 -7.76 -1.88 14.53
C GLU A 212 -7.24 -3.19 15.17
N ASP A 213 -7.27 -4.32 14.45
CA ASP A 213 -6.74 -5.59 14.94
C ASP A 213 -5.20 -5.60 14.93
N ILE A 214 -4.59 -5.12 13.83
CA ILE A 214 -3.13 -4.92 13.78
C ILE A 214 -2.68 -3.98 14.90
N ALA A 215 -3.44 -2.91 15.14
CA ALA A 215 -3.09 -1.92 16.15
C ALA A 215 -3.24 -2.44 17.60
N ARG A 216 -4.26 -3.26 17.90
CA ARG A 216 -4.47 -3.82 19.24
C ARG A 216 -3.54 -5.01 19.51
N GLU A 217 -3.54 -5.97 18.58
CA GLU A 217 -2.87 -7.27 18.70
C GLU A 217 -1.89 -7.48 17.53
N PRO A 218 -0.80 -6.69 17.46
CA PRO A 218 0.12 -6.71 16.32
C PRO A 218 0.80 -8.06 16.11
N ILE A 219 1.18 -8.75 17.20
CA ILE A 219 1.85 -10.06 17.13
C ILE A 219 0.90 -11.15 16.62
N GLU A 220 -0.32 -11.22 17.16
CA GLU A 220 -1.30 -12.23 16.73
C GLU A 220 -1.79 -11.98 15.31
N THR A 221 -1.96 -10.72 14.91
CA THR A 221 -2.33 -10.36 13.53
C THR A 221 -1.18 -10.65 12.57
N ALA A 222 0.07 -10.40 12.97
CA ALA A 222 1.24 -10.74 12.16
C ALA A 222 1.40 -12.25 11.95
N LYS A 223 1.19 -13.08 12.99
CA LYS A 223 1.17 -14.55 12.83
C LYS A 223 0.19 -14.99 11.74
N LYS A 224 -1.05 -14.50 11.80
CA LYS A 224 -2.08 -14.80 10.78
C LYS A 224 -1.68 -14.34 9.38
N LEU A 225 -1.00 -13.19 9.27
CA LEU A 225 -0.48 -12.68 8.00
C LEU A 225 0.62 -13.59 7.42
N PHE A 226 1.54 -14.05 8.26
CA PHE A 226 2.63 -14.96 7.88
C PHE A 226 2.08 -16.32 7.46
N ASP A 227 1.16 -16.89 8.25
CA ASP A 227 0.45 -18.12 7.91
C ASP A 227 -0.28 -17.99 6.56
N PHE A 228 -0.96 -16.85 6.35
CA PHE A 228 -1.67 -16.59 5.11
C PHE A 228 -0.74 -16.57 3.90
N ILE A 229 0.43 -15.90 3.97
CA ILE A 229 1.37 -15.89 2.85
C ILE A 229 2.15 -17.21 2.71
N GLY A 230 2.18 -18.03 3.77
CA GLY A 230 2.93 -19.29 3.82
C GLY A 230 4.39 -19.09 4.18
N ALA A 231 4.69 -18.10 5.03
CA ALA A 231 6.03 -17.80 5.51
C ALA A 231 6.17 -18.16 6.99
N ASP A 232 7.38 -18.52 7.42
CA ASP A 232 7.66 -18.84 8.82
C ASP A 232 7.66 -17.57 9.69
N PHE A 233 6.90 -17.59 10.78
CA PHE A 233 6.90 -16.50 11.77
C PHE A 233 8.04 -16.69 12.77
N THR A 234 9.20 -16.09 12.48
CA THR A 234 10.42 -16.26 13.28
C THR A 234 10.45 -15.36 14.52
N GLU A 235 11.33 -15.67 15.48
CA GLU A 235 11.51 -14.82 16.67
C GLU A 235 12.10 -13.44 16.29
N GLU A 236 12.94 -13.34 15.26
CA GLU A 236 13.44 -12.05 14.76
C GLU A 236 12.31 -11.16 14.21
N ALA A 237 11.38 -11.75 13.46
CA ALA A 237 10.21 -11.02 12.96
C ALA A 237 9.34 -10.54 14.14
N LYS A 238 9.11 -11.41 15.14
CA LYS A 238 8.36 -11.08 16.35
C LYS A 238 9.02 -9.96 17.15
N GLU A 239 10.34 -9.99 17.36
CA GLU A 239 11.11 -8.94 18.02
C GLU A 239 11.02 -7.61 17.28
N TYR A 240 11.18 -7.63 15.95
CA TYR A 240 11.03 -6.44 15.12
C TYR A 240 9.64 -5.81 15.29
N ILE A 241 8.58 -6.61 15.20
CA ILE A 241 7.19 -6.15 15.31
C ILE A 241 6.92 -5.59 16.70
N PHE A 242 7.41 -6.25 17.75
CA PHE A 242 7.31 -5.76 19.12
C PHE A 242 7.97 -4.38 19.27
N ASN A 243 9.16 -4.21 18.68
CA ASN A 243 9.89 -2.95 18.75
C ASN A 243 9.18 -1.79 18.04
N ILE A 244 8.60 -2.01 16.87
CA ILE A 244 7.94 -0.92 16.12
C ILE A 244 6.52 -0.60 16.60
N THR A 245 5.86 -1.50 17.36
CA THR A 245 4.45 -1.34 17.77
C THR A 245 4.22 -1.16 19.27
N LYS A 246 5.11 -1.67 20.14
CA LYS A 246 4.93 -1.70 21.60
C LYS A 246 6.08 -1.09 22.39
N ALA A 247 7.27 -0.94 21.81
CA ALA A 247 8.46 -0.47 22.55
C ALA A 247 8.53 1.05 22.76
N GLY A 248 7.45 1.80 22.52
CA GLY A 248 7.36 3.20 22.97
C GLY A 248 8.32 4.19 22.28
N GLN A 249 8.89 3.86 21.12
CA GLN A 249 9.79 4.76 20.40
C GLN A 249 9.07 6.02 19.90
N GLU A 250 9.77 7.16 19.88
CA GLU A 250 9.21 8.49 19.59
C GLU A 250 8.47 8.58 18.24
N ASP A 251 7.26 9.17 18.27
CA ASP A 251 6.39 9.40 17.11
C ASP A 251 6.84 10.62 16.28
N ASN A 252 8.10 10.67 15.83
CA ASN A 252 8.67 11.87 15.17
C ASN A 252 8.23 12.05 13.70
N CYS A 253 7.21 11.32 13.22
CA CYS A 253 6.88 11.29 11.79
C CYS A 253 5.42 10.93 11.49
N ALA A 254 4.76 11.75 10.64
CA ALA A 254 3.35 11.61 10.27
C ALA A 254 3.03 10.37 9.39
N ILE A 255 4.06 9.77 8.76
CA ILE A 255 3.93 8.65 7.79
C ILE A 255 4.57 7.36 8.32
N CYS A 256 5.38 7.43 9.37
CA CYS A 256 6.19 6.31 9.83
C CYS A 256 5.36 5.23 10.52
N THR A 257 5.89 4.00 10.46
CA THR A 257 5.30 2.75 10.96
C THR A 257 5.59 2.52 12.44
N THR A 258 6.70 3.06 12.95
CA THR A 258 7.00 3.13 14.38
C THR A 258 5.93 3.95 15.08
N ARG A 259 5.24 3.34 16.06
CA ARG A 259 4.25 4.01 16.89
C ARG A 259 4.48 3.68 18.36
N SER A 260 4.65 4.72 19.19
CA SER A 260 4.84 4.57 20.63
C SER A 260 3.64 3.88 21.31
N ASN A 261 2.43 4.08 20.78
CA ASN A 261 1.21 3.40 21.17
C ASN A 261 0.20 3.35 20.01
N SER A 262 0.20 2.24 19.26
CA SER A 262 -0.68 2.00 18.11
C SER A 262 -2.18 2.12 18.43
N THR A 263 -2.61 1.92 19.68
CA THR A 263 -4.03 1.95 20.05
C THR A 263 -4.58 3.36 20.23
N LYS A 264 -3.74 4.37 20.52
CA LYS A 264 -4.18 5.77 20.66
C LYS A 264 -4.84 6.31 19.39
N HIS A 265 -4.46 5.79 18.23
CA HIS A 265 -4.98 6.25 16.93
C HIS A 265 -6.26 5.54 16.45
N ILE A 266 -6.75 4.55 17.20
CA ILE A 266 -7.99 3.85 16.86
C ILE A 266 -9.18 4.77 17.07
N ASP A 267 -9.25 5.40 18.26
CA ASP A 267 -10.41 6.17 18.70
C ASP A 267 -10.19 7.69 18.71
N ALA A 268 -9.03 8.18 18.26
CA ALA A 268 -8.72 9.62 18.21
C ALA A 268 -9.76 10.45 17.42
N TRP A 269 -10.40 9.85 16.41
CA TRP A 269 -11.46 10.51 15.64
C TRP A 269 -12.68 10.90 16.49
N LYS A 270 -12.93 10.21 17.61
CA LYS A 270 -14.05 10.52 18.52
C LYS A 270 -13.91 11.90 19.15
N THR A 271 -12.68 12.37 19.34
CA THR A 271 -12.39 13.70 19.91
C THR A 271 -12.08 14.74 18.84
N GLU A 272 -11.59 14.33 17.68
CA GLU A 272 -11.13 15.24 16.62
C GLU A 272 -12.23 15.61 15.60
N MET A 273 -13.23 14.76 15.42
CA MET A 273 -14.29 14.99 14.42
C MET A 273 -15.43 15.81 15.01
N LYS A 274 -15.75 16.94 14.37
CA LYS A 274 -16.93 17.75 14.72
C LYS A 274 -18.22 16.95 14.50
N THR A 275 -19.19 17.10 15.39
CA THR A 275 -20.48 16.36 15.36
C THR A 275 -21.24 16.49 14.04
N THR A 276 -21.29 17.70 13.47
CA THR A 276 -21.95 17.93 12.16
C THR A 276 -21.31 17.13 11.04
N LEU A 277 -19.99 16.99 11.07
CA LEU A 277 -19.24 16.18 10.11
C LEU A 277 -19.40 14.69 10.39
N LEU A 278 -19.41 14.29 11.67
CA LEU A 278 -19.64 12.90 12.07
C LEU A 278 -20.93 12.35 11.48
N ASN A 279 -22.02 13.11 11.58
CA ASN A 279 -23.33 12.70 11.05
C ASN A 279 -23.27 12.46 9.53
N VAL A 280 -22.67 13.38 8.78
CA VAL A 280 -22.49 13.25 7.31
C VAL A 280 -21.65 12.02 6.96
N VAL A 281 -20.55 11.78 7.68
CA VAL A 281 -19.68 10.63 7.44
C VAL A 281 -20.40 9.32 7.78
N GLN A 282 -21.12 9.25 8.90
CA GLN A 282 -21.85 8.04 9.29
C GLN A 282 -22.99 7.70 8.33
N GLU A 283 -23.67 8.72 7.82
CA GLU A 283 -24.70 8.55 6.80
C GLU A 283 -24.09 8.06 5.49
N ARG A 284 -23.05 8.74 4.99
CA ARG A 284 -22.42 8.35 3.72
C ARG A 284 -21.77 6.98 3.79
N CYS A 285 -21.09 6.65 4.89
CA CYS A 285 -20.29 5.43 5.04
C CYS A 285 -21.05 4.32 5.76
N ASN A 286 -22.39 4.42 5.85
CA ASN A 286 -23.23 3.52 6.64
C ASN A 286 -23.02 2.05 6.27
N TYR A 287 -22.91 1.74 4.98
CA TYR A 287 -22.66 0.40 4.49
C TYR A 287 -21.35 -0.17 5.05
N VAL A 288 -20.25 0.57 4.93
CA VAL A 288 -18.93 0.15 5.42
C VAL A 288 -18.95 -0.05 6.94
N LEU A 289 -19.56 0.90 7.67
CA LEU A 289 -19.65 0.84 9.13
C LEU A 289 -20.40 -0.41 9.59
N ARG A 290 -21.56 -0.70 8.99
CA ARG A 290 -22.35 -1.89 9.33
C ARG A 290 -21.64 -3.18 8.91
N ARG A 291 -21.02 -3.22 7.73
CA ARG A 291 -20.37 -4.44 7.22
C ARG A 291 -19.22 -4.91 8.11
N TYR A 292 -18.51 -3.98 8.75
CA TYR A 292 -17.40 -4.25 9.67
C TYR A 292 -17.78 -4.11 11.15
N ASN A 293 -19.08 -3.99 11.47
CA ASN A 293 -19.60 -3.87 12.84
C ASN A 293 -19.01 -2.68 13.64
N TYR A 294 -18.66 -1.58 12.96
CA TYR A 294 -18.26 -0.35 13.64
C TYR A 294 -19.48 0.29 14.30
N THR A 295 -19.38 0.62 15.60
CA THR A 295 -20.45 1.28 16.36
C THR A 295 -20.80 2.63 15.73
N ILE A 296 -22.07 2.81 15.36
CA ILE A 296 -22.63 4.09 14.92
C ILE A 296 -23.00 4.89 16.16
N LEU A 297 -22.46 6.10 16.28
CA LEU A 297 -22.77 7.02 17.38
C LEU A 297 -24.10 7.73 17.11
N PRO A 298 -24.89 8.04 18.16
CA PRO A 298 -26.17 8.74 17.99
C PRO A 298 -25.97 10.11 17.35
N TYR A 299 -26.97 10.54 16.59
CA TYR A 299 -27.05 11.89 16.06
C TYR A 299 -27.34 12.84 17.22
N GLU A 300 -26.37 13.66 17.62
CA GLU A 300 -26.67 14.80 18.47
C GLU A 300 -27.31 15.89 17.60
N SER A 301 -28.50 16.32 18.02
CA SER A 301 -29.35 17.33 17.40
C SER A 301 -28.84 18.74 17.63
#